data_AF-A0A4P9K518-F1
#
_entry.id   AF-A0A4P9K518-F1
#
_cell.length_a   1.000
_cell.length_b   1.000
_cell.length_c   1.000
_cell.angle_alpha   90.00
_cell.angle_beta   90.00
_cell.angle_gamma   90.00
#
_symmetry.space_group_name_H-M   'P 1'
#
loop_
_entity.id
_entity.type
_entity.pdbx_description
1 polymer ?
#
loop_
_entity_poly.entity_id
_entity_poly.type
_entity_poly.pdbx_seq_one_letter_code
_entity_poly.pdbx_strand_id
1 'polypeptide(L)'
;MAAVQSVSFGHLAANYYRLFNWTRIKKHLAKALTPGLFACFVLLPIASHAADEPKIDILNVTDYQQDKQLLIDSTSHFNIPERVIDAVHHEIALNFKIEIQLTEASRFLGFKYQRTRKNVIFHTQLYAYGVSRQYTLYNSRNNKSQSFRTIDEALKTLATLQAFPVASLSELHPEQRYTLRMRISLDYWKLPTPLILEALFNDEWHLDSQWFETTLKTPLSWQ
;
A
#
# COMPACT_ATOMS: atom_id res chain seq x y z
N MET A 1 24.53 26.68 -80.82
CA MET A 1 25.57 27.45 -80.11
C MET A 1 25.83 26.76 -78.78
N ALA A 2 27.05 26.26 -78.60
CA ALA A 2 27.57 25.48 -77.47
C ALA A 2 27.44 26.25 -76.14
N ALA A 3 26.91 25.69 -75.05
CA ALA A 3 27.46 24.65 -74.16
C ALA A 3 28.66 25.13 -73.33
N VAL A 4 28.72 24.59 -72.09
CA VAL A 4 29.91 24.36 -71.26
C VAL A 4 30.14 25.30 -70.05
N GLN A 5 30.01 24.68 -68.85
CA GLN A 5 30.85 24.80 -67.63
C GLN A 5 30.97 26.16 -66.90
N SER A 6 31.46 26.29 -65.67
CA SER A 6 31.56 25.50 -64.43
C SER A 6 32.45 26.33 -63.48
N VAL A 7 32.36 26.08 -62.17
CA VAL A 7 33.41 26.30 -61.14
C VAL A 7 33.66 27.73 -60.63
N SER A 8 33.26 27.92 -59.36
CA SER A 8 34.04 28.24 -58.13
C SER A 8 35.21 29.23 -58.11
N PHE A 9 35.43 29.72 -56.87
CA PHE A 9 36.51 30.52 -56.27
C PHE A 9 36.25 32.02 -56.28
N GLY A 10 36.34 32.77 -55.17
CA GLY A 10 36.86 32.52 -53.82
C GLY A 10 37.37 33.87 -53.28
N HIS A 11 37.60 33.92 -51.96
CA HIS A 11 38.33 34.96 -51.23
C HIS A 11 37.64 36.30 -50.93
N LEU A 12 37.36 36.50 -49.63
CA LEU A 12 38.00 37.60 -48.92
C LEU A 12 38.61 37.07 -47.62
N ALA A 13 39.92 37.27 -47.55
CA ALA A 13 40.81 36.91 -46.47
C ALA A 13 41.12 38.15 -45.61
N ALA A 14 41.28 37.94 -44.31
CA ALA A 14 42.15 38.72 -43.40
C ALA A 14 42.19 37.94 -42.06
N ASN A 15 43.10 36.98 -41.85
CA ASN A 15 44.48 37.17 -41.40
C ASN A 15 44.66 38.23 -40.31
N TYR A 16 44.84 37.79 -39.06
CA TYR A 16 46.03 38.13 -38.27
C TYR A 16 46.43 36.94 -37.38
N TYR A 17 47.58 36.34 -37.73
CA TYR A 17 48.37 35.38 -36.96
C TYR A 17 48.89 36.04 -35.66
N ARG A 18 49.23 35.36 -34.55
CA ARG A 18 50.35 34.41 -34.27
C ARG A 18 50.23 34.10 -32.76
N LEU A 19 50.05 32.86 -32.29
CA LEU A 19 51.05 31.80 -32.01
C LEU A 19 52.30 32.26 -31.22
N PHE A 20 52.58 31.70 -30.03
CA PHE A 20 53.63 30.66 -29.84
C PHE A 20 53.86 30.18 -28.37
N ASN A 21 53.77 28.86 -28.18
CA ASN A 21 54.52 27.86 -27.34
C ASN A 21 54.90 28.11 -25.87
N TRP A 22 54.54 27.24 -24.90
CA TRP A 22 54.84 25.81 -24.62
C TRP A 22 56.10 25.54 -23.76
N THR A 23 55.83 25.14 -22.50
CA THR A 23 56.54 24.14 -21.65
C THR A 23 57.88 24.46 -20.96
N ARG A 24 58.04 23.81 -19.78
CA ARG A 24 59.22 23.63 -18.88
C ARG A 24 59.37 24.74 -17.80
N ILE A 25 59.45 24.50 -16.48
CA ILE A 25 60.12 23.47 -15.67
C ILE A 25 59.53 23.43 -14.24
N LYS A 26 59.41 22.22 -13.68
CA LYS A 26 59.13 21.88 -12.27
C LYS A 26 60.03 22.66 -11.29
N LYS A 27 59.51 23.11 -10.14
CA LYS A 27 60.19 23.02 -8.82
C LYS A 27 59.39 23.63 -7.65
N HIS A 28 59.40 22.88 -6.54
CA HIS A 28 59.10 23.24 -5.15
C HIS A 28 57.66 23.09 -4.60
N LEU A 29 57.35 21.84 -4.24
CA LEU A 29 56.78 21.48 -2.94
C LEU A 29 57.53 22.20 -1.80
N ALA A 30 56.81 22.89 -0.91
CA ALA A 30 56.80 22.61 0.54
C ALA A 30 56.15 23.77 1.33
N LYS A 31 55.38 23.38 2.37
CA LYS A 31 54.99 24.13 3.58
C LYS A 31 53.70 24.98 3.50
N ALA A 32 52.60 24.35 3.89
CA ALA A 32 51.89 24.73 5.12
C ALA A 32 50.95 23.59 5.55
N LEU A 33 51.42 22.76 6.48
CA LEU A 33 50.54 21.98 7.35
C LEU A 33 49.78 22.99 8.25
N THR A 34 48.45 22.93 8.25
CA THR A 34 47.64 23.44 9.37
C THR A 34 47.23 22.25 10.25
N PRO A 35 47.54 22.27 11.56
CA PRO A 35 47.07 21.28 12.53
C PRO A 35 45.84 21.78 13.32
N GLY A 36 45.00 20.83 13.78
CA GLY A 36 43.90 21.02 14.74
C GLY A 36 42.52 20.93 14.06
N LEU A 37 41.73 19.85 14.09
CA LEU A 37 41.41 18.87 15.14
C LEU A 37 40.73 19.52 16.37
N PHE A 38 39.43 19.80 16.25
CA PHE A 38 38.51 19.53 17.34
C PHE A 38 37.24 18.90 16.77
N ALA A 39 37.00 17.67 17.21
CA ALA A 39 35.93 16.80 16.80
C ALA A 39 34.57 17.45 17.06
N CYS A 40 33.89 17.91 16.01
CA CYS A 40 32.44 17.98 16.02
C CYS A 40 31.93 16.59 15.68
N PHE A 41 31.95 15.69 16.68
CA PHE A 41 31.22 14.44 16.62
C PHE A 41 29.75 14.86 16.59
N VAL A 42 29.19 15.01 15.39
CA VAL A 42 27.78 15.30 15.20
C VAL A 42 27.04 14.09 15.75
N LEU A 43 26.66 14.17 17.03
CA LEU A 43 25.59 13.39 17.62
C LEU A 43 24.32 13.80 16.86
N LEU A 44 24.12 13.22 15.68
CA LEU A 44 22.81 13.16 15.06
C LEU A 44 21.94 12.38 16.05
N PRO A 45 20.93 13.00 16.67
CA PRO A 45 19.95 12.22 17.40
C PRO A 45 19.33 11.27 16.38
N ILE A 46 19.56 9.97 16.57
CA ILE A 46 18.78 8.95 15.89
C ILE A 46 17.37 9.17 16.42
N ALA A 47 16.56 9.93 15.66
CA ALA A 47 15.14 9.99 15.87
C ALA A 47 14.63 8.57 15.71
N SER A 48 14.53 7.85 16.83
CA SER A 48 13.78 6.62 16.91
C SER A 48 12.36 7.03 16.61
N HIS A 49 11.97 6.91 15.34
CA HIS A 49 10.57 6.88 14.99
C HIS A 49 10.08 5.63 15.71
N ALA A 50 9.38 5.83 16.84
CA ALA A 50 8.55 4.79 17.39
C ALA A 50 7.65 4.39 16.21
N ALA A 51 7.84 3.16 15.71
CA ALA A 51 6.95 2.63 14.71
C ALA A 51 5.57 2.68 15.34
N ASP A 52 4.67 3.49 14.76
CA ASP A 52 3.28 3.55 15.18
C ASP A 52 2.75 2.11 15.20
N GLU A 53 2.21 1.67 16.33
CA GLU A 53 1.68 0.31 16.40
C GLU A 53 0.59 0.14 15.34
N PRO A 54 0.52 -1.00 14.64
CA PRO A 54 -0.48 -1.18 13.60
C PRO A 54 -1.88 -1.08 14.21
N LYS A 55 -2.65 -0.08 13.77
CA LYS A 55 -4.04 0.17 14.21
C LYS A 55 -4.97 -0.96 13.80
N ILE A 56 -4.66 -1.63 12.69
CA ILE A 56 -5.30 -2.86 12.26
C ILE A 56 -4.19 -3.81 11.84
N ASP A 57 -4.23 -5.05 12.30
CA ASP A 57 -3.31 -6.09 11.88
C ASP A 57 -4.09 -7.34 11.46
N ILE A 58 -3.76 -7.93 10.31
CA ILE A 58 -4.35 -9.20 9.87
C ILE A 58 -3.41 -10.30 10.34
N LEU A 59 -3.83 -11.03 11.37
CA LEU A 59 -3.00 -12.04 12.02
C LEU A 59 -2.85 -13.30 11.16
N ASN A 60 -3.93 -13.74 10.54
CA ASN A 60 -3.94 -14.95 9.74
C ASN A 60 -5.10 -14.95 8.74
N VAL A 61 -4.86 -15.56 7.58
CA VAL A 61 -5.88 -15.91 6.59
C VAL A 61 -5.67 -17.34 6.15
N THR A 62 -6.67 -18.19 6.37
CA THR A 62 -6.66 -19.61 6.02
C THR A 62 -7.69 -19.92 4.96
N ASP A 63 -7.31 -20.69 3.97
CA ASP A 63 -8.18 -21.18 2.91
C ASP A 63 -8.62 -22.64 3.12
N TYR A 64 -9.83 -22.96 2.67
CA TYR A 64 -10.36 -24.31 2.61
C TYR A 64 -11.45 -24.43 1.53
N GLN A 65 -11.82 -25.67 1.21
CA GLN A 65 -12.82 -25.96 0.20
C GLN A 65 -14.09 -26.51 0.83
N GLN A 66 -15.24 -25.98 0.45
CA GLN A 66 -16.55 -26.48 0.85
C GLN A 66 -17.56 -26.18 -0.25
N ASP A 67 -18.51 -27.08 -0.52
CA ASP A 67 -19.61 -26.83 -1.46
C ASP A 67 -19.18 -26.33 -2.86
N LYS A 68 -18.06 -26.86 -3.38
CA LYS A 68 -17.42 -26.45 -4.65
C LYS A 68 -16.95 -24.98 -4.69
N GLN A 69 -16.78 -24.37 -3.52
CA GLN A 69 -16.26 -23.01 -3.36
C GLN A 69 -14.93 -23.02 -2.60
N LEU A 70 -14.05 -22.10 -2.98
CA LEU A 70 -12.93 -21.69 -2.17
C LEU A 70 -13.43 -20.69 -1.12
N LEU A 71 -13.34 -21.09 0.14
CA LEU A 71 -13.69 -20.27 1.29
C LEU A 71 -12.41 -19.80 2.00
N ILE A 72 -12.53 -18.67 2.69
CA ILE A 72 -11.47 -18.17 3.57
C ILE A 72 -12.03 -17.83 4.95
N ASP A 73 -11.23 -18.08 5.96
CA ASP A 73 -11.36 -17.51 7.30
C ASP A 73 -10.20 -16.54 7.53
N SER A 74 -10.48 -15.42 8.20
CA SER A 74 -9.49 -14.44 8.59
C SER A 74 -9.71 -13.99 10.03
N THR A 75 -8.62 -13.78 10.74
CA THR A 75 -8.61 -13.16 12.07
C THR A 75 -7.68 -11.97 12.06
N SER A 76 -8.17 -10.85 12.57
CA SER A 76 -7.45 -9.59 12.69
C SER A 76 -7.42 -9.12 14.14
N HIS A 77 -6.56 -8.16 14.43
CA HIS A 77 -6.54 -7.40 15.66
C HIS A 77 -6.76 -5.93 15.32
N PHE A 78 -7.65 -5.28 16.07
CA PHE A 78 -7.99 -3.87 15.90
C PHE A 78 -7.55 -3.11 17.16
N ASN A 79 -6.54 -2.27 17.02
CA ASN A 79 -6.11 -1.31 18.02
C ASN A 79 -6.61 0.08 17.59
N ILE A 80 -7.90 0.35 17.83
CA ILE A 80 -8.55 1.58 17.39
C ILE A 80 -8.24 2.70 18.39
N PRO A 81 -7.75 3.87 17.94
CA PRO A 81 -7.54 5.02 18.82
C PRO A 81 -8.83 5.44 19.54
N GLU A 82 -8.71 5.88 20.80
CA GLU A 82 -9.84 6.29 21.64
C GLU A 82 -10.73 7.34 20.96
N ARG A 83 -10.11 8.31 20.25
CA ARG A 83 -10.81 9.31 19.45
C ARG A 83 -11.79 8.70 18.42
N VAL A 84 -11.37 7.64 17.75
CA VAL A 84 -12.17 6.98 16.71
C VAL A 84 -13.30 6.18 17.35
N ILE A 85 -13.07 5.60 18.53
CA ILE A 85 -14.13 4.98 19.35
C ILE A 85 -15.13 6.02 19.86
N ASP A 86 -14.67 7.19 20.29
CA ASP A 86 -15.53 8.28 20.73
C ASP A 86 -16.44 8.78 19.62
N ALA A 87 -15.99 8.77 18.37
CA ALA A 87 -16.85 9.07 17.23
C ALA A 87 -18.06 8.11 17.18
N VAL A 88 -17.83 6.82 17.37
CA VAL A 88 -18.92 5.82 17.45
C VAL A 88 -19.86 6.13 18.62
N HIS A 89 -19.33 6.54 19.77
CA HIS A 89 -20.13 6.95 20.94
C HIS A 89 -21.03 8.17 20.67
N HIS A 90 -20.63 9.03 19.73
CA HIS A 90 -21.40 10.17 19.25
C HIS A 90 -22.25 9.83 18.01
N GLU A 91 -22.59 8.55 17.83
CA GLU A 91 -23.45 8.03 16.76
C GLU A 91 -22.88 8.27 15.34
N ILE A 92 -21.56 8.45 15.23
CA ILE A 92 -20.89 8.60 13.94
C ILE A 92 -20.56 7.22 13.39
N ALA A 93 -21.09 6.93 12.20
CA ALA A 93 -20.88 5.65 11.55
C ALA A 93 -19.48 5.56 10.92
N LEU A 94 -18.68 4.60 11.41
CA LEU A 94 -17.41 4.24 10.82
C LEU A 94 -17.62 3.23 9.69
N ASN A 95 -17.05 3.50 8.52
CA ASN A 95 -17.20 2.66 7.35
C ASN A 95 -15.89 1.91 7.07
N PHE A 96 -15.81 0.64 7.44
CA PHE A 96 -14.66 -0.18 7.11
C PHE A 96 -14.81 -0.76 5.72
N LYS A 97 -13.77 -0.58 4.88
CA LYS A 97 -13.64 -1.20 3.56
C LYS A 97 -12.81 -2.47 3.70
N ILE A 98 -13.34 -3.58 3.23
CA ILE A 98 -12.65 -4.87 3.17
C ILE A 98 -12.42 -5.20 1.70
N GLU A 99 -11.16 -5.39 1.34
CA GLU A 99 -10.73 -5.74 -0.02
C GLU A 99 -10.06 -7.11 -0.01
N ILE A 100 -10.53 -8.01 -0.87
CA ILE A 100 -9.98 -9.35 -1.05
C ILE A 100 -9.65 -9.54 -2.53
N GLN A 101 -8.38 -9.80 -2.82
CA GLN A 101 -7.89 -10.03 -4.16
C GLN A 101 -7.35 -11.45 -4.27
N LEU A 102 -7.83 -12.18 -5.28
CA LEU A 102 -7.26 -13.45 -5.69
C LEU A 102 -6.48 -13.21 -6.98
N THR A 103 -5.16 -13.35 -6.92
CA THR A 103 -4.28 -13.24 -8.08
C THR A 103 -3.70 -14.58 -8.46
N GLU A 104 -3.44 -14.73 -9.75
CA GLU A 104 -2.92 -15.93 -10.37
C GLU A 104 -1.56 -15.64 -10.97
N ALA A 105 -0.52 -16.35 -10.54
CA ALA A 105 0.84 -16.16 -11.02
C ALA A 105 1.23 -17.20 -12.09
N SER A 106 1.09 -16.88 -13.38
CA SER A 106 1.41 -17.80 -14.47
C SER A 106 2.77 -17.47 -15.10
N ARG A 107 3.38 -18.47 -15.75
CA ARG A 107 4.62 -18.30 -16.51
C ARG A 107 4.41 -18.74 -17.94
N PHE A 108 4.56 -17.82 -18.88
CA PHE A 108 4.48 -18.11 -20.32
C PHE A 108 5.77 -17.67 -21.01
N LEU A 109 6.39 -18.57 -21.76
CA LEU A 109 7.62 -18.31 -22.54
C LEU A 109 8.75 -17.62 -21.74
N GLY A 110 8.89 -17.97 -20.46
CA GLY A 110 9.89 -17.39 -19.56
C GLY A 110 9.43 -16.14 -18.80
N PHE A 111 8.39 -15.44 -19.25
CA PHE A 111 7.83 -14.25 -18.61
C PHE A 111 6.86 -14.62 -17.48
N LYS A 112 7.03 -14.00 -16.30
CA LYS A 112 6.08 -14.10 -15.20
C LYS A 112 4.98 -13.06 -15.42
N TYR A 113 3.73 -13.49 -15.34
CA TYR A 113 2.57 -12.61 -15.40
C TYR A 113 1.65 -12.91 -14.22
N GLN A 114 1.10 -11.85 -13.62
CA GLN A 114 0.10 -11.95 -12.56
C GLN A 114 -1.24 -11.41 -13.08
N ARG A 115 -2.29 -12.24 -12.95
CA ARG A 115 -3.65 -11.88 -13.32
C ARG A 115 -4.53 -11.81 -12.08
N THR A 116 -5.27 -10.72 -11.89
CA THR A 116 -6.34 -10.69 -10.89
C THR A 116 -7.52 -11.52 -11.39
N ARG A 117 -7.86 -12.59 -10.66
CA ARG A 117 -9.00 -13.47 -10.94
C ARG A 117 -10.26 -13.00 -10.26
N LYS A 118 -10.15 -12.58 -9.00
CA LYS A 118 -11.25 -11.99 -8.24
C LYS A 118 -10.75 -10.76 -7.51
N ASN A 119 -11.60 -9.74 -7.47
CA ASN A 119 -11.42 -8.57 -6.64
C ASN A 119 -12.78 -8.30 -5.99
N VAL A 120 -12.89 -8.55 -4.69
CA VAL A 120 -14.11 -8.36 -3.93
C VAL A 120 -13.89 -7.21 -2.97
N ILE A 121 -14.77 -6.21 -3.05
CA ILE A 121 -14.75 -5.04 -2.18
C ILE A 121 -16.13 -4.93 -1.55
N PHE A 122 -16.18 -4.83 -0.23
CA PHE A 122 -17.42 -4.56 0.50
C PHE A 122 -17.16 -3.68 1.71
N HIS A 123 -18.24 -3.12 2.26
CA HIS A 123 -18.17 -2.26 3.43
C HIS A 123 -18.91 -2.89 4.60
N THR A 124 -18.34 -2.72 5.80
CA THR A 124 -19.02 -2.98 7.06
C THR A 124 -19.06 -1.68 7.86
N GLN A 125 -20.26 -1.23 8.19
CA GLN A 125 -20.49 -0.04 8.99
C GLN A 125 -20.56 -0.40 10.46
N LEU A 126 -19.86 0.35 11.31
CA LEU A 126 -19.95 0.28 12.77
C LEU A 126 -20.52 1.60 13.28
N TYR A 127 -21.62 1.55 14.01
CA TYR A 127 -22.25 2.72 14.63
C TYR A 127 -22.91 2.34 15.96
N ALA A 128 -23.03 3.29 16.87
CA ALA A 128 -23.87 3.14 18.05
C ALA A 128 -25.21 3.85 17.85
N TYR A 129 -26.24 3.40 18.56
CA TYR A 129 -27.51 4.12 18.67
C TYR A 129 -28.16 3.92 20.04
N GLY A 130 -28.97 4.91 20.43
CA GLY A 130 -29.90 4.82 21.55
C GLY A 130 -29.25 5.05 22.92
N VAL A 131 -30.09 5.21 23.95
CA VAL A 131 -29.67 5.61 25.30
C VAL A 131 -28.72 4.60 25.94
N SER A 132 -28.92 3.31 25.70
CA SER A 132 -28.07 2.24 26.22
C SER A 132 -26.83 1.95 25.36
N ARG A 133 -26.59 2.73 24.30
CA ARG A 133 -25.47 2.58 23.34
C ARG A 133 -25.35 1.15 22.81
N GLN A 134 -26.27 0.78 21.93
CA GLN A 134 -26.18 -0.49 21.22
C GLN A 134 -25.27 -0.35 20.01
N TYR A 135 -24.17 -1.12 19.99
CA TYR A 135 -23.20 -1.10 18.88
C TYR A 135 -23.66 -2.03 17.78
N THR A 136 -23.68 -1.57 16.54
CA THR A 136 -24.24 -2.32 15.42
C THR A 136 -23.29 -2.37 14.24
N LEU A 137 -23.11 -3.58 13.73
CA LEU A 137 -22.43 -3.85 12.48
C LEU A 137 -23.45 -4.06 11.37
N TYR A 138 -23.35 -3.27 10.30
CA TYR A 138 -24.12 -3.46 9.08
C TYR A 138 -23.20 -3.81 7.91
N ASN A 139 -23.40 -4.98 7.31
CA ASN A 139 -22.58 -5.45 6.19
C ASN A 139 -23.30 -5.21 4.86
N SER A 140 -22.69 -4.39 3.99
CA SER A 140 -23.29 -3.98 2.72
C SER A 140 -23.36 -5.09 1.66
N ARG A 141 -22.61 -6.18 1.83
CA ARG A 141 -22.57 -7.30 0.87
C ARG A 141 -23.78 -8.20 1.00
N ASN A 142 -24.27 -8.41 2.22
CA ASN A 142 -25.37 -9.33 2.51
C ASN A 142 -26.57 -8.65 3.19
N ASN A 143 -26.51 -7.33 3.39
CA ASN A 143 -27.52 -6.51 4.08
C ASN A 143 -27.86 -7.03 5.48
N LYS A 144 -26.93 -7.73 6.15
CA LYS A 144 -27.13 -8.20 7.52
C LYS A 144 -26.69 -7.14 8.52
N SER A 145 -27.50 -6.99 9.56
CA SER A 145 -27.21 -6.18 10.72
C SER A 145 -27.06 -7.07 11.95
N GLN A 146 -26.04 -6.83 12.76
CA GLN A 146 -25.83 -7.52 14.03
C GLN A 146 -25.49 -6.49 15.10
N SER A 147 -26.17 -6.59 16.25
CA SER A 147 -26.02 -5.64 17.34
C SER A 147 -25.44 -6.28 18.59
N PHE A 148 -24.70 -5.48 19.36
CA PHE A 148 -23.87 -5.89 20.48
C PHE A 148 -24.06 -4.95 21.66
N ARG A 149 -23.75 -5.43 22.86
CA ARG A 149 -23.84 -4.63 24.10
C ARG A 149 -22.57 -3.83 24.38
N THR A 150 -21.43 -4.28 23.86
CA THR A 150 -20.14 -3.62 24.03
C THR A 150 -19.46 -3.38 22.68
N ILE A 151 -18.61 -2.35 22.64
CA ILE A 151 -17.79 -2.06 21.46
C ILE A 151 -16.82 -3.21 21.16
N ASP A 152 -16.27 -3.85 22.20
CA ASP A 152 -15.31 -4.95 22.06
C ASP A 152 -15.93 -6.17 21.34
N GLU A 153 -17.19 -6.50 21.63
CA GLU A 153 -17.90 -7.58 20.94
C GLU A 153 -18.11 -7.27 19.45
N ALA A 154 -18.45 -6.01 19.15
CA ALA A 154 -18.60 -5.54 17.77
C ALA A 154 -17.25 -5.57 17.04
N LEU A 155 -16.18 -5.04 17.64
CA LEU A 155 -14.84 -5.06 17.05
C LEU A 155 -14.31 -6.48 16.87
N LYS A 156 -14.52 -7.37 17.84
CA LYS A 156 -14.16 -8.78 17.73
C LYS A 156 -14.87 -9.44 16.56
N THR A 157 -16.16 -9.14 16.35
CA THR A 157 -16.91 -9.67 15.20
C THR A 157 -16.42 -9.09 13.89
N LEU A 158 -16.15 -7.78 13.83
CA LEU A 158 -15.58 -7.11 12.66
C LEU A 158 -14.19 -7.64 12.29
N ALA A 159 -13.40 -8.01 13.30
CA ALA A 159 -12.07 -8.57 13.15
C ALA A 159 -12.04 -10.04 12.70
N THR A 160 -13.20 -10.70 12.66
CA THR A 160 -13.32 -12.08 12.20
C THR A 160 -14.10 -12.15 10.89
N LEU A 161 -13.51 -12.79 9.88
CA LEU A 161 -14.20 -13.18 8.67
C LEU A 161 -14.27 -14.70 8.66
N GLN A 162 -15.47 -15.26 8.53
CA GLN A 162 -15.69 -16.71 8.55
C GLN A 162 -16.44 -17.14 7.29
N ALA A 163 -16.04 -18.28 6.75
CA ALA A 163 -16.63 -18.95 5.60
C ALA A 163 -16.91 -18.01 4.43
N PHE A 164 -15.97 -17.10 4.14
CA PHE A 164 -16.16 -16.12 3.08
C PHE A 164 -15.87 -16.73 1.71
N PRO A 165 -16.84 -16.76 0.78
CA PRO A 165 -16.62 -17.35 -0.53
C PRO A 165 -15.86 -16.40 -1.45
N VAL A 166 -14.69 -16.85 -1.92
CA VAL A 166 -13.80 -16.10 -2.81
C VAL A 166 -14.08 -16.40 -4.27
N ALA A 167 -14.13 -17.70 -4.63
CA ALA A 167 -14.33 -18.15 -6.01
C ALA A 167 -14.94 -19.56 -6.06
N SER A 168 -15.60 -19.91 -7.17
CA SER A 168 -15.93 -21.31 -7.48
C SER A 168 -14.65 -22.08 -7.83
N LEU A 169 -14.54 -23.33 -7.37
CA LEU A 169 -13.40 -24.20 -7.72
C LEU A 169 -13.31 -24.48 -9.22
N SER A 170 -14.44 -24.43 -9.93
CA SER A 170 -14.47 -24.59 -11.39
C SER A 170 -13.78 -23.44 -12.15
N GLU A 171 -13.55 -22.31 -11.50
CA GLU A 171 -12.84 -21.16 -12.07
C GLU A 171 -11.32 -21.21 -11.80
N LEU A 172 -10.87 -22.15 -10.96
CA LEU A 172 -9.48 -22.28 -10.54
C LEU A 172 -8.82 -23.47 -11.25
N HIS A 173 -7.60 -23.25 -11.74
CA HIS A 173 -6.83 -24.26 -12.43
C HIS A 173 -5.93 -25.01 -11.43
N PRO A 174 -5.87 -26.35 -11.45
CA PRO A 174 -5.12 -27.16 -10.48
C PRO A 174 -3.61 -26.89 -10.51
N GLU A 175 -3.03 -26.72 -11.70
CA GLU A 175 -1.57 -26.53 -11.87
C GLU A 175 -1.08 -25.11 -11.57
N GLN A 176 -1.97 -24.26 -11.08
CA GLN A 176 -1.76 -22.83 -11.06
C GLN A 176 -1.66 -22.32 -9.63
N ARG A 177 -0.66 -21.47 -9.39
CA ARG A 177 -0.44 -20.85 -8.08
C ARG A 177 -1.30 -19.62 -7.92
N TYR A 178 -1.98 -19.56 -6.79
CA TYR A 178 -2.84 -18.48 -6.40
C TYR A 178 -2.29 -17.76 -5.17
N THR A 179 -2.40 -16.44 -5.20
CA THR A 179 -2.05 -15.56 -4.09
C THR A 179 -3.31 -14.84 -3.66
N LEU A 180 -3.59 -14.89 -2.37
CA LEU A 180 -4.67 -14.16 -1.74
C LEU A 180 -4.10 -12.93 -1.06
N ARG A 181 -4.71 -11.78 -1.32
CA ARG A 181 -4.38 -10.52 -0.66
C ARG A 181 -5.62 -9.97 0.02
N MET A 182 -5.49 -9.55 1.27
CA MET A 182 -6.57 -8.97 2.05
C MET A 182 -6.12 -7.64 2.65
N ARG A 183 -7.01 -6.66 2.65
CA ARG A 183 -6.82 -5.36 3.31
C ARG A 183 -8.11 -4.92 3.98
N ILE A 184 -7.99 -4.38 5.18
CA ILE A 184 -9.06 -3.73 5.90
C ILE A 184 -8.62 -2.29 6.16
N SER A 185 -9.47 -1.33 5.82
CA SER A 185 -9.20 0.08 6.11
C SER A 185 -10.45 0.83 6.52
N LEU A 186 -10.29 1.91 7.29
CA LEU A 186 -11.36 2.87 7.50
C LEU A 186 -11.46 3.80 6.29
N ASP A 187 -12.66 3.91 5.72
CA ASP A 187 -12.98 4.87 4.67
C ASP A 187 -13.32 6.23 5.31
N TYR A 188 -12.29 7.00 5.66
CA TYR A 188 -12.47 8.28 6.34
C TYR A 188 -13.22 9.33 5.48
N TRP A 189 -13.29 9.14 4.16
CA TRP A 189 -14.09 9.98 3.27
C TRP A 189 -15.59 9.82 3.47
N LYS A 190 -16.03 8.77 4.20
CA LYS A 190 -17.43 8.55 4.57
C LYS A 190 -17.77 9.12 5.95
N LEU A 191 -16.84 9.79 6.62
CA LEU A 191 -17.13 10.52 7.86
C LEU A 191 -17.95 11.79 7.55
N PRO A 192 -18.64 12.36 8.54
CA PRO A 192 -19.20 13.70 8.44
C PRO A 192 -18.14 14.74 8.07
N THR A 193 -18.51 15.76 7.29
CA THR A 193 -17.58 16.77 6.76
C THR A 193 -16.61 17.38 7.78
N PRO A 194 -17.04 17.74 9.02
CA PRO A 194 -16.10 18.27 10.02
C PRO A 194 -14.98 17.28 10.38
N LEU A 195 -15.29 15.99 10.46
CA LEU A 195 -14.32 14.94 10.77
C LEU A 195 -13.44 14.57 9.58
N ILE A 196 -13.90 14.73 8.34
CA ILE A 196 -13.03 14.59 7.17
C ILE A 196 -11.88 15.60 7.27
N LEU A 197 -12.19 16.86 7.60
CA LEU A 197 -11.16 17.89 7.76
C LEU A 197 -10.16 17.52 8.85
N GLU A 198 -10.65 16.96 9.97
CA GLU A 198 -9.79 16.49 11.05
C GLU A 198 -8.90 15.31 10.62
N ALA A 199 -9.46 14.33 9.91
CA ALA A 199 -8.75 13.16 9.42
C ALA A 199 -7.59 13.51 8.47
N LEU A 200 -7.70 14.60 7.70
CA LEU A 200 -6.62 15.06 6.82
C LEU A 200 -5.35 15.47 7.58
N PHE A 201 -5.47 15.86 8.85
CA PHE A 201 -4.35 16.34 9.67
C PHE A 201 -4.04 15.42 10.86
N ASN A 202 -4.83 14.38 11.09
CA ASN A 202 -4.67 13.46 12.21
C ASN A 202 -4.67 12.00 11.76
N ASP A 203 -3.51 11.35 11.87
CA ASP A 203 -3.28 9.97 11.49
C ASP A 203 -4.05 8.94 12.34
N GLU A 204 -4.66 9.33 13.46
CA GLU A 204 -5.56 8.46 14.22
C GLU A 204 -6.75 7.99 13.38
N TRP A 205 -7.17 8.75 12.36
CA TRP A 205 -8.23 8.39 11.43
C TRP A 205 -7.76 7.52 10.26
N HIS A 206 -6.44 7.37 10.08
CA HIS A 206 -5.83 6.55 9.05
C HIS A 206 -5.65 5.10 9.54
N LEU A 207 -6.76 4.37 9.68
CA LEU A 207 -6.74 2.96 10.04
C LEU A 207 -6.59 2.12 8.77
N ASP A 208 -5.49 1.39 8.68
CA ASP A 208 -5.20 0.56 7.53
C ASP A 208 -4.36 -0.66 7.93
N SER A 209 -4.81 -1.85 7.56
CA SER A 209 -4.08 -3.08 7.83
C SER A 209 -2.86 -3.30 6.94
N GLN A 210 -2.67 -2.43 5.93
CA GLN A 210 -1.88 -2.72 4.73
C GLN A 210 -2.38 -4.01 4.04
N TRP A 211 -1.73 -4.36 2.93
CA TRP A 211 -2.02 -5.63 2.26
C TRP A 211 -1.37 -6.79 3.01
N PHE A 212 -2.18 -7.64 3.60
CA PHE A 212 -1.76 -8.99 3.97
C PHE A 212 -1.75 -9.86 2.72
N GLU A 213 -0.70 -10.66 2.54
CA GLU A 213 -0.53 -11.53 1.37
C GLU A 213 -0.15 -12.94 1.80
N THR A 214 -0.87 -13.94 1.30
CA THR A 214 -0.54 -15.35 1.50
C THR A 214 -0.70 -16.12 0.20
N THR A 215 0.17 -17.11 -0.02
CA THR A 215 -0.03 -18.07 -1.10
C THR A 215 -1.04 -19.09 -0.62
N LEU A 216 -2.08 -19.35 -1.43
CA LEU A 216 -3.06 -20.36 -1.07
C LEU A 216 -2.37 -21.71 -0.95
N LYS A 217 -2.58 -22.39 0.18
CA LYS A 217 -2.08 -23.76 0.35
C LYS A 217 -2.86 -24.72 -0.55
N THR A 218 -4.06 -24.33 -0.97
CA THR A 218 -4.93 -25.17 -1.81
C THR A 218 -5.03 -24.62 -3.24
N PRO A 219 -4.29 -25.23 -4.19
CA PRO A 219 -4.93 -25.64 -5.43
C PRO A 219 -4.39 -26.97 -5.98
N LEU A 220 -5.26 -27.99 -6.06
CA LEU A 220 -5.28 -29.09 -7.04
C LEU A 220 -6.76 -29.44 -7.25
N SER A 221 -7.51 -28.62 -8.00
CA SER A 221 -8.91 -28.87 -8.32
C SER A 221 -9.06 -29.92 -9.43
N TRP A 222 -9.10 -31.20 -9.05
CA TRP A 222 -9.96 -32.26 -9.62
C TRP A 222 -10.02 -33.42 -8.61
N GLN A 223 -10.93 -33.34 -7.62
CA GLN A 223 -11.51 -34.51 -6.94
C GLN A 223 -12.95 -34.19 -6.56
#